data_AF-A0A0D0W2E0-F1
#
_entry.id   AF-A0A0D0W2E0-F1
#
_cell.length_a   1.000
_cell.length_b   1.000
_cell.length_c   1.000
_cell.angle_alpha   90.00
_cell.angle_beta   90.00
_cell.angle_gamma   90.00
#
_symmetry.space_group_name_H-M   'P 1'
#
loop_
_entity.id
_entity.type
_entity.pdbx_description
1 polymer ?
#
loop_
_entity_poly.entity_id
_entity_poly.type
_entity_poly.pdbx_seq_one_letter_code
_entity_poly.pdbx_strand_id
1 'polypeptide(L)'
;MVHAAGDFVAAPTDELSLRTLPTFFEVLRLLLTAGVTTVAEAAFQDRLWRPGLQPLLGIADVRVVHCQVTAQAAFDRVRRRQDENAIRRAHADAYLGDRQTHALGHRGFQPVRLAVPEFEVDTSDGYRPGLDEIAAFVNAGR
;
A
#
# COMPACT_ATOMS: atom_id res chain seq x y z
N MET A 1 -10.72 10.36 8.27
CA MET A 1 -9.95 11.56 8.66
C MET A 1 -10.40 12.80 7.87
N VAL A 2 -10.38 12.77 6.54
CA VAL A 2 -10.74 13.94 5.70
C VAL A 2 -12.14 14.48 5.97
N HIS A 3 -13.17 13.65 6.18
CA HIS A 3 -14.53 14.14 6.49
C HIS A 3 -14.65 14.92 7.81
N ALA A 4 -13.67 14.79 8.71
CA ALA A 4 -13.62 15.53 9.97
C ALA A 4 -12.69 16.77 9.90
N ALA A 5 -11.95 16.93 8.80
CA ALA A 5 -11.14 18.11 8.52
C ALA A 5 -11.95 18.99 7.57
N GLY A 6 -12.32 20.22 7.96
CA GLY A 6 -13.21 21.11 7.21
C GLY A 6 -12.80 21.34 5.75
N ASP A 7 -12.13 22.45 5.45
CA ASP A 7 -11.66 22.76 4.09
C ASP A 7 -10.32 22.06 3.80
N PHE A 8 -10.35 20.72 3.67
CA PHE A 8 -9.15 19.93 3.40
C PHE A 8 -8.70 20.02 1.93
N VAL A 9 -7.42 20.29 1.72
CA VAL A 9 -6.75 20.24 0.41
C VAL A 9 -5.67 19.17 0.44
N ALA A 10 -5.82 18.14 -0.38
CA ALA A 10 -4.86 17.04 -0.44
C ALA A 10 -3.53 17.47 -1.07
N ALA A 11 -2.41 17.05 -0.48
CA ALA A 11 -1.07 17.28 -1.01
C ALA A 11 -0.13 16.13 -0.59
N PRO A 12 0.98 15.86 -1.30
CA PRO A 12 1.85 14.71 -1.02
C PRO A 12 2.42 14.62 0.40
N THR A 13 2.40 15.73 1.15
CA THR A 13 2.90 15.83 2.53
C THR A 13 1.92 16.56 3.45
N ASP A 14 0.61 16.48 3.14
CA ASP A 14 -0.40 17.07 4.01
C ASP A 14 -0.38 16.42 5.42
N GLU A 15 -0.93 17.13 6.41
CA GLU A 15 -0.89 16.72 7.80
C GLU A 15 -1.56 15.36 8.06
N LEU A 16 -2.66 15.05 7.36
CA LEU A 16 -3.34 13.77 7.52
C LEU A 16 -2.51 12.62 6.94
N SER A 17 -1.86 12.86 5.80
CA SER A 17 -0.90 11.93 5.21
C SER A 17 0.27 11.65 6.14
N LEU A 18 0.85 12.68 6.77
CA LEU A 18 1.96 12.53 7.73
C LEU A 18 1.54 11.74 8.98
N ARG A 19 0.34 11.99 9.51
CA ARG A 19 -0.22 11.27 10.67
C ARG A 19 -0.54 9.81 10.37
N THR A 20 -0.74 9.44 9.10
CA THR A 20 -1.13 8.08 8.71
C THR A 20 -0.06 7.06 9.08
N LEU A 21 1.22 7.36 8.86
CA LEU A 21 2.31 6.41 9.12
C LEU A 21 2.42 5.97 10.59
N PRO A 22 2.52 6.88 11.59
CA PRO A 22 2.54 6.44 13.00
C PRO A 22 1.23 5.76 13.40
N THR A 23 0.08 6.29 13.00
CA THR A 23 -1.24 5.72 13.33
C THR A 23 -1.38 4.29 12.81
N PHE A 24 -0.93 4.03 11.58
CA PHE A 24 -0.94 2.70 10.96
C PHE A 24 -0.19 1.68 11.81
N PHE A 25 1.04 2.01 12.24
CA PHE A 25 1.84 1.09 13.05
C PHE A 25 1.33 0.92 14.48
N GLU A 26 0.71 1.94 15.07
CA GLU A 26 0.06 1.82 16.37
C GLU A 26 -1.12 0.84 16.32
N VAL A 27 -1.96 0.94 15.29
CA VAL A 27 -3.07 -0.01 15.07
C VAL A 27 -2.56 -1.43 14.82
N LEU A 28 -1.52 -1.60 14.00
CA LEU A 28 -0.94 -2.93 13.78
C LEU A 28 -0.41 -3.54 15.08
N ARG A 29 0.31 -2.77 15.90
CA ARG A 29 0.80 -3.27 17.20
C ARG A 29 -0.35 -3.68 18.11
N LEU A 30 -1.40 -2.86 18.21
CA LEU A 30 -2.59 -3.17 19.01
C LEU A 30 -3.19 -4.51 18.61
N LEU A 31 -3.45 -4.71 17.31
CA LEU A 31 -4.09 -5.93 16.80
C LEU A 31 -3.19 -7.16 16.98
N LEU A 32 -1.90 -7.05 16.65
CA LEU A 32 -0.97 -8.16 16.73
C LEU A 32 -0.68 -8.59 18.18
N THR A 33 -0.53 -7.64 19.10
CA THR A 33 -0.37 -7.95 20.54
C THR A 33 -1.62 -8.59 21.13
N ALA A 34 -2.81 -8.32 20.58
CA ALA A 34 -4.05 -9.01 20.94
C ALA A 34 -4.20 -10.41 20.29
N GLY A 35 -3.22 -10.86 19.50
CA GLY A 35 -3.25 -12.16 18.83
C GLY A 35 -4.11 -12.20 17.56
N VAL A 36 -4.48 -11.05 16.99
CA VAL A 36 -5.33 -10.96 15.80
C VAL A 36 -4.49 -11.10 14.53
N THR A 37 -4.80 -12.09 13.69
CA THR A 37 -4.26 -12.15 12.32
C THR A 37 -4.73 -10.92 11.55
N THR A 38 -3.79 -10.15 11.01
CA THR A 38 -4.08 -8.85 10.40
C THR A 38 -3.49 -8.77 8.99
N VAL A 39 -4.28 -8.26 8.03
CA VAL A 39 -3.79 -7.85 6.70
C VAL A 39 -3.52 -6.36 6.73
N ALA A 40 -2.30 -5.98 6.42
CA ALA A 40 -1.85 -4.59 6.36
C ALA A 40 -1.59 -4.22 4.89
N GLU A 41 -2.28 -3.19 4.36
CA GLU A 41 -2.20 -2.81 2.95
C GLU A 41 -1.73 -1.35 2.81
N ALA A 42 -0.70 -1.15 2.02
CA ALA A 42 -0.21 0.14 1.55
C ALA A 42 0.78 -0.06 0.40
N ALA A 43 1.15 1.04 -0.29
CA ALA A 43 2.32 1.05 -1.17
C ALA A 43 3.61 1.13 -0.33
N PHE A 44 4.05 -0.01 0.20
CA PHE A 44 5.20 -0.13 1.11
C PHE A 44 6.56 0.18 0.44
N GLN A 45 6.84 1.46 0.19
CA GLN A 45 8.14 1.95 -0.26
C GLN A 45 9.20 1.69 0.82
N ASP A 46 10.19 0.86 0.48
CA ASP A 46 11.09 0.23 1.43
C ASP A 46 11.68 1.19 2.47
N ARG A 47 12.30 2.28 2.01
CA ARG A 47 12.96 3.28 2.87
C ARG A 47 12.04 3.88 3.94
N LEU A 48 10.75 4.02 3.63
CA LEU A 48 9.78 4.68 4.52
C LEU A 48 9.12 3.68 5.47
N TRP A 49 8.88 2.45 5.01
CA TRP A 49 8.02 1.50 5.72
C TRP A 49 8.81 0.42 6.47
N ARG A 50 9.99 0.02 5.98
CA ARG A 50 10.81 -1.02 6.62
C ARG A 50 11.07 -0.76 8.11
N PRO A 51 11.40 0.47 8.57
CA PRO A 51 11.66 0.73 9.99
C PRO A 51 10.48 0.45 10.91
N GLY A 52 9.25 0.64 10.43
CA GLY A 52 8.04 0.36 11.22
C GLY A 52 7.56 -1.09 11.11
N LEU A 53 7.84 -1.76 9.98
CA LEU A 53 7.48 -3.17 9.75
C LEU A 53 8.43 -4.14 10.45
N GLN A 54 9.73 -3.85 10.47
CA GLN A 54 10.74 -4.76 11.02
C GLN A 54 10.54 -5.12 12.51
N PRO A 55 10.10 -4.20 13.39
CA PRO A 55 9.75 -4.55 14.77
C PRO A 55 8.58 -5.53 14.90
N LEU A 56 7.69 -5.61 13.91
CA LEU A 56 6.53 -6.51 13.95
C LEU A 56 6.92 -7.97 13.78
N LEU A 57 8.11 -8.24 13.21
CA LEU A 57 8.65 -9.60 13.05
C LEU A 57 8.86 -10.32 14.39
N GLY A 58 9.00 -9.57 15.50
CA GLY A 58 9.13 -10.16 16.84
C GLY A 58 7.80 -10.58 17.47
N ILE A 59 6.66 -10.21 16.89
CA ILE A 59 5.33 -10.45 17.45
C ILE A 59 4.35 -11.08 16.46
N ALA A 60 4.77 -11.37 15.23
CA ALA A 60 3.93 -11.95 14.20
C ALA A 60 4.75 -12.71 13.13
N ASP A 61 4.16 -13.77 12.59
CA ASP A 61 4.66 -14.46 11.40
C ASP A 61 4.26 -13.68 10.13
N VAL A 62 5.15 -12.80 9.67
CA VAL A 62 4.87 -11.91 8.54
C VAL A 62 5.09 -12.63 7.20
N ARG A 63 4.17 -12.37 6.26
CA ARG A 63 4.29 -12.73 4.83
C ARG A 63 3.95 -11.50 3.99
N VAL A 64 4.62 -11.34 2.87
CA VAL A 64 4.43 -10.19 1.98
C VAL A 64 3.80 -10.65 0.67
N VAL A 65 2.68 -10.03 0.30
CA VAL A 65 2.09 -10.16 -1.05
C VAL A 65 2.31 -8.86 -1.79
N HIS A 66 3.01 -8.92 -2.92
CA HIS A 66 3.35 -7.74 -3.73
C HIS A 66 2.56 -7.74 -5.03
N CYS A 67 1.50 -6.93 -5.06
CA CYS A 67 0.71 -6.69 -6.27
C CYS A 67 1.45 -5.72 -7.21
N GLN A 68 1.72 -6.15 -8.44
CA GLN A 68 2.41 -5.39 -9.47
C GLN A 68 1.52 -5.15 -10.67
N VAL A 69 1.85 -4.10 -11.43
CA VAL A 69 1.22 -3.75 -12.70
C VAL A 69 2.18 -2.86 -13.49
N THR A 70 2.00 -2.79 -14.81
CA THR A 70 2.75 -1.83 -15.63
C THR A 70 2.47 -0.38 -15.22
N ALA A 71 3.47 0.50 -15.36
CA ALA A 71 3.31 1.94 -15.08
C ALA A 71 2.17 2.57 -15.90
N GLN A 72 1.97 2.08 -17.13
CA GLN A 72 0.89 2.48 -18.02
C GLN A 72 -0.48 2.16 -17.41
N ALA A 73 -0.70 0.90 -17.05
CA ALA A 73 -1.98 0.49 -16.48
C ALA A 73 -2.22 1.10 -15.09
N ALA A 74 -1.18 1.32 -14.28
CA ALA A 74 -1.30 2.08 -13.04
C ALA A 74 -1.81 3.52 -13.29
N PHE A 75 -1.17 4.25 -14.22
CA PHE A 75 -1.57 5.63 -14.57
C PHE A 75 -3.01 5.68 -15.08
N ASP A 76 -3.36 4.80 -16.03
CA ASP A 76 -4.70 4.78 -16.63
C ASP A 76 -5.78 4.45 -15.58
N ARG A 77 -5.49 3.53 -14.64
CA ARG A 77 -6.38 3.22 -13.51
C ARG A 77 -6.55 4.40 -12.57
N VAL A 78 -5.50 5.15 -12.28
CA VAL A 78 -5.61 6.32 -11.39
C VAL A 78 -6.43 7.42 -12.05
N ARG A 79 -6.14 7.73 -13.33
CA ARG A 79 -6.92 8.72 -14.10
C ARG A 79 -8.40 8.37 -14.15
N ARG A 80 -8.74 7.13 -14.52
CA ARG A 80 -10.12 6.65 -14.52
C ARG A 80 -10.80 6.80 -13.15
N ARG A 81 -10.11 6.43 -12.06
CA ARG A 81 -10.65 6.59 -10.70
C ARG A 81 -10.87 8.04 -10.32
N GLN A 82 -10.00 8.97 -10.73
CA GLN A 82 -10.20 10.40 -10.48
C GLN A 82 -11.48 10.91 -11.15
N ASP A 83 -11.74 10.45 -12.37
CA ASP A 83 -12.90 10.88 -13.15
C ASP A 83 -14.21 10.26 -12.62
N GLU A 84 -14.17 8.98 -12.22
CA GLU A 84 -15.36 8.22 -11.82
C GLU A 84 -15.72 8.35 -10.33
N ASN A 85 -14.76 8.68 -9.46
CA ASN A 85 -14.96 8.66 -8.02
C ASN A 85 -14.58 9.99 -7.35
N ALA A 86 -15.61 10.78 -7.03
CA ALA A 86 -15.46 12.08 -6.38
C ALA A 86 -14.73 12.05 -5.02
N ILE A 87 -14.66 10.91 -4.33
CA ILE A 87 -13.92 10.77 -3.07
C ILE A 87 -12.40 10.84 -3.32
N ARG A 88 -11.93 10.57 -4.54
CA ARG A 88 -10.50 10.65 -4.90
C ARG A 88 -9.89 12.05 -4.68
N ARG A 89 -10.70 13.11 -4.57
CA ARG A 89 -10.25 14.46 -4.16
C ARG A 89 -9.56 14.48 -2.79
N ALA A 90 -9.80 13.48 -1.94
CA ALA A 90 -9.12 13.31 -0.67
C ALA A 90 -7.66 12.85 -0.81
N HIS A 91 -7.24 12.45 -2.01
CA HIS A 91 -5.88 12.04 -2.32
C HIS A 91 -5.20 13.09 -3.19
N ALA A 92 -3.86 13.18 -3.08
CA ALA A 92 -3.04 14.10 -3.86
C ALA A 92 -2.87 13.66 -5.33
N ASP A 93 -3.87 13.00 -5.93
CA ASP A 93 -3.79 12.47 -7.28
C ASP A 93 -3.62 13.58 -8.34
N ALA A 94 -4.01 14.82 -8.02
CA ALA A 94 -3.74 15.98 -8.87
C ALA A 94 -2.23 16.23 -9.09
N TYR A 95 -1.37 15.71 -8.22
CA TYR A 95 0.09 15.87 -8.26
C TYR A 95 0.80 14.73 -9.01
N LEU A 96 0.08 13.80 -9.65
CA LEU A 96 0.69 12.69 -10.40
C LEU A 96 1.48 13.14 -11.63
N GLY A 97 1.28 14.39 -12.06
CA GLY A 97 1.92 14.94 -13.24
C GLY A 97 1.43 14.29 -14.54
N ASP A 98 2.29 14.34 -15.55
CA ASP A 98 2.06 13.66 -16.83
C ASP A 98 2.45 12.17 -16.78
N ARG A 99 2.15 11.46 -17.87
CA ARG A 99 2.43 10.02 -18.00
C ARG A 99 3.91 9.70 -17.82
N GLN A 100 4.81 10.58 -18.28
CA GLN A 100 6.25 10.36 -18.21
C GLN A 100 6.77 10.51 -16.77
N THR A 101 6.33 11.55 -16.07
CA THR A 101 6.65 11.80 -14.66
C THR A 101 6.16 10.65 -13.78
N HIS A 102 4.92 10.21 -13.99
CA HIS A 102 4.37 9.04 -13.30
C HIS A 102 5.19 7.77 -13.57
N ALA A 103 5.56 7.51 -14.83
CA ALA A 103 6.34 6.33 -15.18
C ALA A 103 7.74 6.32 -14.53
N LEU A 104 8.39 7.48 -14.38
CA LEU A 104 9.65 7.61 -13.64
C LEU A 104 9.47 7.27 -12.16
N GLY A 105 8.44 7.83 -11.51
CA GLY A 105 8.12 7.54 -10.12
C GLY A 105 7.79 6.06 -9.88
N HIS A 106 6.98 5.47 -10.77
CA HIS A 106 6.61 4.05 -10.71
C HIS A 106 7.83 3.13 -10.79
N ARG A 107 8.77 3.42 -11.70
CA ARG A 107 10.03 2.65 -11.82
C ARG A 107 10.98 2.88 -10.65
N GLY A 108 10.86 4.00 -9.94
CA GLY A 108 11.63 4.32 -8.75
C GLY A 108 11.10 3.69 -7.46
N PHE A 109 9.93 3.03 -7.50
CA PHE A 109 9.40 2.32 -6.35
C PHE A 109 10.32 1.14 -5.96
N GLN A 110 10.71 1.05 -4.69
CA GLN A 110 11.45 -0.07 -4.14
C GLN A 110 10.50 -0.85 -3.24
N PRO A 111 10.14 -2.10 -3.60
CA PRO A 111 9.34 -2.95 -2.75
C PRO A 111 10.02 -3.16 -1.40
N VAL A 112 9.23 -3.22 -0.32
CA VAL A 112 9.76 -3.52 1.01
C VAL A 112 10.50 -4.86 0.98
N ARG A 113 11.69 -4.89 1.58
CA ARG A 113 12.44 -6.13 1.80
C ARG A 113 12.49 -6.44 3.28
N LEU A 114 11.75 -7.46 3.67
CA LEU A 114 11.81 -8.09 4.99
C LEU A 114 12.36 -9.50 4.75
N ALA A 115 13.19 -10.04 5.63
CA ALA A 115 13.69 -11.41 5.49
C ALA A 115 12.59 -12.44 5.83
N VAL A 116 11.51 -12.42 5.05
CA VAL A 116 10.26 -13.17 5.25
C VAL A 116 9.77 -13.73 3.90
N PRO A 117 8.84 -14.69 3.87
CA PRO A 117 8.28 -15.17 2.61
C PRO A 117 7.56 -14.05 1.84
N GLU A 118 7.86 -13.96 0.54
CA GLU A 118 7.28 -12.99 -0.39
C GLU A 118 6.54 -13.72 -1.53
N PHE A 119 5.47 -13.13 -2.03
CA PHE A 119 4.66 -13.64 -3.13
C PHE A 119 4.27 -12.51 -4.09
N GLU A 120 4.74 -12.57 -5.34
CA GLU A 120 4.44 -11.54 -6.34
C GLU A 120 3.17 -11.89 -7.13
N VAL A 121 2.34 -10.88 -7.37
CA VAL A 121 1.05 -11.03 -8.08
C VAL A 121 0.97 -9.98 -9.17
N ASP A 122 0.96 -10.40 -10.43
CA ASP A 122 0.64 -9.52 -11.54
C ASP A 122 -0.87 -9.24 -11.55
N THR A 123 -1.21 -7.96 -11.49
CA THR A 123 -2.59 -7.48 -11.49
C THR A 123 -2.97 -6.77 -12.80
N SER A 124 -2.18 -6.93 -13.87
CA SER A 124 -2.40 -6.28 -15.16
C SER A 124 -3.72 -6.73 -15.80
N ASP A 125 -4.04 -8.03 -15.73
CA ASP A 125 -5.26 -8.65 -16.23
C ASP A 125 -5.74 -9.77 -15.27
N GLY A 126 -6.61 -9.39 -14.33
CA GLY A 126 -6.97 -10.25 -13.19
C GLY A 126 -5.84 -10.39 -12.18
N TYR A 127 -5.92 -11.37 -11.28
CA TYR A 127 -4.83 -11.73 -10.36
C TYR A 127 -4.07 -12.92 -10.92
N ARG A 128 -2.76 -12.81 -11.06
CA ARG A 128 -1.88 -13.90 -11.49
C ARG A 128 -0.63 -13.94 -10.62
N PRO A 129 -0.47 -14.92 -9.70
CA PRO A 129 -1.38 -16.04 -9.41
C PRO A 129 -2.77 -15.62 -8.87
N GLY A 130 -3.73 -16.54 -8.90
CA GLY A 130 -5.11 -16.29 -8.49
C GLY A 130 -5.28 -16.09 -6.98
N LEU A 131 -6.49 -15.72 -6.56
CA LEU A 131 -6.81 -15.49 -5.15
C LEU A 131 -6.65 -16.76 -4.30
N ASP A 132 -6.91 -17.94 -4.85
CA ASP A 132 -6.77 -19.22 -4.15
C ASP A 132 -5.31 -19.52 -3.84
N GLU A 133 -4.39 -19.25 -4.77
CA GLU A 133 -2.95 -19.39 -4.55
C GLU A 133 -2.43 -18.36 -3.55
N ILE A 134 -2.92 -17.12 -3.59
CA ILE A 134 -2.60 -16.09 -2.59
C ILE A 134 -3.08 -16.54 -1.21
N ALA A 135 -4.31 -17.06 -1.11
CA ALA A 135 -4.87 -17.58 0.14
C ALA A 135 -4.07 -18.78 0.67
N ALA A 136 -3.65 -19.69 -0.21
CA ALA A 136 -2.81 -20.82 0.16
C ALA A 136 -1.45 -20.34 0.69
N PHE A 137 -0.82 -19.36 0.03
CA PHE A 137 0.45 -18.77 0.46
C PHE A 137 0.35 -18.15 1.87
N VAL A 138 -0.66 -17.31 2.13
CA VAL A 138 -0.79 -16.64 3.44
C VAL A 138 -1.11 -17.60 4.58
N ASN A 139 -1.71 -18.76 4.28
CA ASN A 139 -2.03 -19.80 5.25
C ASN A 139 -0.93 -20.87 5.40
N ALA A 140 0.07 -20.91 4.52
CA ALA A 140 1.13 -21.91 4.57
C ALA A 140 1.96 -21.77 5.85
N GLY A 141 2.27 -22.89 6.52
CA GLY A 141 3.12 -22.90 7.72
C GLY A 141 2.45 -22.39 9.00
N ARG A 142 1.12 -22.35 9.02
CA ARG A 142 0.35 -22.38 10.28
C ARG A 142 0.33 -23.78 10.87
#